data_AF-A0A814SBM4-F1
#
_entry.id   AF-A0A814SBM4-F1
#
_cell.length_a   1.000
_cell.length_b   1.000
_cell.length_c   1.000
_cell.angle_alpha   90.00
_cell.angle_beta   90.00
_cell.angle_gamma   90.00
#
_symmetry.space_group_name_H-M   'P 1'
#
loop_
_entity.id
_entity.type
_entity.pdbx_description
1 polymer ?
#
loop_
_entity_poly.entity_id
_entity_poly.type
_entity_poly.pdbx_seq_one_letter_code
_entity_poly.pdbx_strand_id
1 'polypeptide(L)'
;MIETSHSVLFDLCDWQKQERQRRLHKRGNNDQKLCDIETAESDPEGFKSNQLLTDIDREWIIKQTQNRRGERNSLRDYLRKNHELFILQYTINVKRNEIERLEKDLRREEHALIKSEKYIMEDLALFDQFLDAWNRNASDAAARADEESMKKEELINEIKRLEKTLLTCQNDRNHLIDLLRQSRRHQQFLFKFAPEGWRSQILNSIETEQTDNRSIDAFKHTANSNKESILMSPEDYSLYFTQPDQLLEIFTEMEEKSLPLVEKSQHTSEVLDRIHSTTITTQTEQDHQVEQLQLKINHLKDLINHEIEREITCKNLFTQYKTMKDNPFNDQLKQAIEQLYKKYIISDDVGLSTHSMLQAVESKIQNLFHIIEQMNSTDIVEAEKVKVSSVE
;
A
#
# COMPACT_ATOMS: atom_id res chain seq x y z
N MET A 1 -51.68 50.98 -39.28
CA MET A 1 -50.97 52.28 -39.35
C MET A 1 -49.48 52.15 -39.77
N ILE A 2 -49.03 50.99 -40.31
CA ILE A 2 -47.63 50.79 -40.74
C ILE A 2 -47.51 50.49 -42.25
N GLU A 3 -48.56 50.00 -42.92
CA GLU A 3 -48.51 49.69 -44.36
C GLU A 3 -48.58 50.93 -45.29
N THR A 4 -49.19 52.04 -44.85
CA THR A 4 -49.31 53.26 -45.66
C THR A 4 -48.02 54.08 -45.72
N SER A 5 -47.14 53.97 -44.71
CA SER A 5 -45.87 54.71 -44.68
C SER A 5 -44.78 54.05 -45.53
N HIS A 6 -44.87 52.74 -45.76
CA HIS A 6 -43.89 52.00 -46.56
C HIS A 6 -44.07 52.24 -48.07
N SER A 7 -45.32 52.40 -48.54
CA SER A 7 -45.64 52.75 -49.94
C SER A 7 -45.13 54.14 -50.31
N VAL A 8 -45.38 55.14 -49.46
CA VAL A 8 -45.00 56.54 -49.75
C VAL A 8 -43.48 56.73 -49.76
N LEU A 9 -42.73 55.98 -48.95
CA LEU A 9 -41.26 56.00 -48.96
C LEU A 9 -40.65 55.24 -50.15
N PHE A 10 -41.30 54.17 -50.60
CA PHE A 10 -40.88 53.45 -51.81
C PHE A 10 -41.13 54.30 -53.07
N ASP A 11 -42.28 54.96 -53.14
CA ASP A 11 -42.67 55.86 -54.24
C ASP A 11 -41.79 57.12 -54.32
N LEU A 12 -41.35 57.67 -53.18
CA LEU A 12 -40.45 58.83 -53.15
C LEU A 12 -39.03 58.45 -53.60
N CYS A 13 -38.57 57.25 -53.24
CA CYS A 13 -37.25 56.76 -53.61
C CYS A 13 -37.18 56.38 -55.10
N ASP A 14 -38.25 55.78 -55.63
CA ASP A 14 -38.37 55.48 -57.06
C ASP A 14 -38.58 56.74 -57.91
N TRP A 15 -39.33 57.73 -57.41
CA TRP A 15 -39.43 59.04 -58.05
C TRP A 15 -38.08 59.77 -58.08
N GLN A 16 -37.31 59.75 -56.98
CA GLN A 16 -35.96 60.32 -56.95
C GLN A 16 -34.99 59.60 -57.89
N LYS A 17 -35.05 58.26 -57.99
CA LYS A 17 -34.24 57.50 -58.95
C LYS A 17 -34.62 57.81 -60.40
N GLN A 18 -35.91 57.89 -60.73
CA GLN A 18 -36.37 58.26 -62.08
C GLN A 18 -35.99 59.70 -62.43
N GLU A 19 -36.08 60.64 -61.50
CA GLU A 19 -35.75 62.04 -61.75
C GLU A 19 -34.22 62.25 -61.86
N ARG A 20 -33.42 61.45 -61.12
CA ARG A 20 -31.96 61.37 -61.30
C ARG A 20 -31.58 60.81 -62.68
N GLN A 21 -32.25 59.77 -63.15
CA GLN A 21 -32.05 59.20 -64.49
C GLN A 21 -32.48 60.15 -65.61
N ARG A 22 -33.59 60.89 -65.47
CA ARG A 22 -34.00 61.94 -66.43
C ARG A 22 -33.02 63.10 -66.49
N ARG A 23 -32.42 63.49 -65.35
CA ARG A 23 -31.37 64.51 -65.31
C ARG A 23 -30.08 64.02 -65.97
N LEU A 24 -29.66 62.78 -65.73
CA LEU A 24 -28.52 62.15 -66.40
C LEU A 24 -28.73 61.99 -67.92
N HIS A 25 -29.95 61.64 -68.37
CA HIS A 25 -30.26 61.52 -69.80
C HIS A 25 -30.34 62.89 -70.51
N LYS A 26 -30.79 63.95 -69.83
CA LYS A 26 -30.65 65.33 -70.30
C LYS A 26 -29.20 65.82 -70.29
N ARG A 27 -28.36 65.28 -69.40
CA ARG A 27 -26.91 65.55 -69.31
C ARG A 27 -26.12 64.90 -70.45
N GLY A 28 -26.33 63.62 -70.74
CA GLY A 28 -25.64 62.92 -71.82
C GLY A 28 -25.84 63.54 -73.22
N ASN A 29 -26.97 64.21 -73.46
CA ASN A 29 -27.23 64.94 -74.71
C ASN A 29 -26.55 66.33 -74.79
N ASN A 30 -26.13 66.89 -73.65
CA ASN A 30 -25.41 68.16 -73.55
C ASN A 30 -23.90 67.97 -73.30
N ASP A 31 -23.48 66.85 -72.68
CA ASP A 31 -22.09 66.51 -72.41
C ASP A 31 -21.34 66.14 -73.71
N GLN A 32 -22.04 65.56 -74.72
CA GLN A 32 -21.49 65.35 -76.07
C GLN A 32 -21.15 66.67 -76.79
N LYS A 33 -21.72 67.81 -76.36
CA LYS A 33 -21.43 69.15 -76.91
C LYS A 33 -20.35 69.91 -76.12
N LEU A 34 -19.95 69.43 -74.95
CA LEU A 34 -19.01 70.12 -74.06
C LEU A 34 -17.58 69.57 -74.15
N CYS A 35 -17.38 68.35 -74.65
CA CYS A 35 -16.05 67.80 -74.93
C CYS A 35 -15.30 68.50 -76.09
N ASP A 36 -15.98 69.25 -76.96
CA ASP A 36 -15.35 69.95 -78.10
C ASP A 36 -14.83 71.37 -77.76
N ILE A 37 -14.94 71.82 -76.50
CA ILE A 37 -14.62 73.21 -76.11
C ILE A 37 -13.35 73.33 -75.24
N GLU A 38 -12.73 72.22 -74.83
CA GLU A 38 -11.43 72.24 -74.13
C GLU A 38 -10.25 72.22 -75.11
N THR A 39 -10.17 73.19 -76.03
CA THR A 39 -8.92 73.58 -76.72
C THR A 39 -9.01 75.03 -77.19
N ALA A 40 -8.98 75.99 -76.27
CA ALA A 40 -8.58 77.37 -76.58
C ALA A 40 -8.23 78.12 -75.29
N GLU A 41 -6.95 78.11 -74.93
CA GLU A 41 -6.34 79.20 -74.16
C GLU A 41 -6.32 80.47 -75.03
N SER A 42 -6.77 81.60 -74.48
CA SER A 42 -6.17 82.94 -74.64
C SER A 42 -7.05 83.99 -73.95
N ASP A 43 -6.56 84.47 -72.80
CA ASP A 43 -6.29 85.87 -72.42
C ASP A 43 -7.07 87.07 -73.04
N PRO A 44 -7.06 88.24 -72.36
CA PRO A 44 -8.25 88.99 -72.02
C PRO A 44 -8.41 90.26 -72.86
N GLU A 45 -9.61 90.52 -73.36
CA GLU A 45 -9.94 91.85 -73.91
C GLU A 45 -11.26 92.40 -73.36
N GLY A 46 -11.11 93.53 -72.66
CA GLY A 46 -11.80 94.77 -73.01
C GLY A 46 -13.31 94.70 -73.17
N PHE A 47 -14.01 95.20 -72.15
CA PHE A 47 -15.38 95.69 -72.28
C PHE A 47 -15.45 96.76 -73.39
N LYS A 48 -15.73 96.34 -74.63
CA LYS A 48 -16.24 97.18 -75.72
C LYS A 48 -17.63 96.69 -76.05
N SER A 49 -18.63 97.42 -75.62
CA SER A 49 -19.98 97.32 -76.19
C SER A 49 -20.74 98.64 -75.99
N ASN A 50 -20.32 99.65 -76.76
CA ASN A 50 -21.24 100.58 -77.40
C ASN A 50 -21.40 100.10 -78.86
N GLN A 51 -22.08 98.97 -79.04
CA GLN A 51 -22.49 98.47 -80.35
C GLN A 51 -23.54 97.42 -80.08
N LEU A 52 -24.80 97.73 -80.39
CA LEU A 52 -25.88 96.83 -80.81
C LEU A 52 -27.17 97.67 -80.86
N LEU A 53 -27.20 98.62 -81.79
CA LEU A 53 -28.42 98.88 -82.52
C LEU A 53 -28.10 98.33 -83.91
N THR A 54 -28.52 97.10 -84.18
CA THR A 54 -28.26 96.46 -85.48
C THR A 54 -28.97 97.29 -86.56
N ASP A 55 -28.48 97.28 -87.80
CA ASP A 55 -29.12 98.03 -88.89
C ASP A 55 -30.60 97.59 -89.10
N ILE A 56 -30.93 96.36 -88.69
CA ILE A 56 -32.30 95.83 -88.63
C ILE A 56 -33.17 96.58 -87.59
N ASP A 57 -32.61 96.96 -86.44
CA ASP A 57 -33.31 97.76 -85.43
C ASP A 57 -33.57 99.19 -85.92
N ARG A 58 -32.64 99.78 -86.67
CA ARG A 58 -32.82 101.11 -87.27
C ARG A 58 -33.89 101.10 -88.35
N GLU A 59 -33.88 100.10 -89.24
CA GLU A 59 -34.91 99.97 -90.27
C GLU A 59 -36.30 99.68 -89.70
N TRP A 60 -36.40 98.83 -88.67
CA TRP A 60 -37.69 98.56 -87.99
C TRP A 60 -38.23 99.80 -87.27
N ILE A 61 -37.38 100.57 -86.59
CA ILE A 61 -37.76 101.83 -85.93
C ILE A 61 -38.21 102.87 -86.97
N ILE A 62 -37.52 103.00 -88.10
CA ILE A 62 -37.89 103.93 -89.19
C ILE A 62 -39.22 103.51 -89.84
N LYS A 63 -39.44 102.20 -90.05
CA LYS A 63 -40.68 101.68 -90.66
C LYS A 63 -41.90 101.76 -89.73
N GLN A 64 -41.70 101.61 -88.41
CA GLN A 64 -42.75 101.82 -87.39
C GLN A 64 -43.10 103.31 -87.21
N THR A 65 -42.16 104.23 -87.45
CA THR A 65 -42.38 105.69 -87.26
C THR A 65 -42.94 106.39 -88.51
N GLN A 66 -42.74 105.86 -89.71
CA GLN A 66 -43.26 106.48 -90.95
C GLN A 66 -44.77 106.30 -91.18
N ASN A 67 -45.46 105.35 -90.52
CA ASN A 67 -46.85 105.01 -90.85
C ASN A 67 -47.91 105.33 -89.78
N ARG A 68 -47.65 106.29 -88.88
CA ARG A 68 -48.65 106.80 -87.91
C ARG A 68 -48.90 108.31 -88.07
N ARG A 69 -49.60 108.70 -89.15
CA ARG A 69 -50.30 109.99 -89.20
C ARG A 69 -51.66 109.82 -88.51
N GLY A 70 -51.79 110.32 -87.28
CA GLY A 70 -53.07 110.46 -86.59
C GLY A 70 -53.05 110.11 -85.10
N GLU A 71 -52.49 111.02 -84.29
CA GLU A 71 -52.76 111.33 -82.87
C GLU A 71 -51.50 112.00 -82.30
N ARG A 72 -51.57 113.31 -82.01
CA ARG A 72 -50.49 114.04 -81.34
C ARG A 72 -50.44 113.62 -79.87
N ASN A 73 -49.86 112.46 -79.58
CA ASN A 73 -49.38 112.15 -78.24
C ASN A 73 -48.34 113.22 -77.86
N SER A 74 -48.50 113.85 -76.71
CA SER A 74 -47.61 114.93 -76.25
C SER A 74 -46.17 114.40 -76.19
N LEU A 75 -45.18 115.22 -76.55
CA LEU A 75 -43.76 114.88 -76.43
C LEU A 75 -43.44 114.29 -75.03
N ARG A 76 -44.18 114.74 -74.01
CA ARG A 76 -44.10 114.24 -72.64
C ARG A 76 -44.47 112.76 -72.49
N ASP A 77 -45.47 112.26 -73.21
CA ASP A 77 -45.91 110.85 -73.16
C ASP A 77 -44.96 109.94 -73.94
N TYR A 78 -44.38 110.44 -75.03
CA TYR A 78 -43.31 109.75 -75.74
C TYR A 78 -42.06 109.62 -74.85
N LEU A 79 -41.62 110.72 -74.22
CA LEU A 79 -40.50 110.71 -73.28
C LEU A 79 -40.77 109.79 -72.08
N ARG A 80 -42.01 109.75 -71.57
CA ARG A 80 -42.42 108.83 -70.50
C ARG A 80 -42.32 107.37 -70.93
N LYS A 81 -42.91 107.00 -72.07
CA LYS A 81 -42.86 105.62 -72.61
C LYS A 81 -41.43 105.18 -72.92
N ASN A 82 -40.60 106.09 -73.45
CA ASN A 82 -39.20 105.80 -73.74
C ASN A 82 -38.39 105.60 -72.44
N HIS A 83 -38.67 106.39 -71.41
CA HIS A 83 -38.07 106.22 -70.07
C HIS A 83 -38.53 104.93 -69.39
N GLU A 84 -39.83 104.59 -69.47
CA GLU A 84 -40.38 103.31 -68.99
C GLU A 84 -39.75 102.11 -69.73
N LEU A 85 -39.61 102.19 -71.05
CA LEU A 85 -38.94 101.18 -71.86
C LEU A 85 -37.47 101.02 -71.45
N PHE A 86 -36.76 102.13 -71.23
CA PHE A 86 -35.38 102.11 -70.74
C PHE A 86 -35.27 101.44 -69.37
N ILE A 87 -36.14 101.76 -68.42
CA ILE A 87 -36.13 101.13 -67.08
C ILE A 87 -36.43 99.64 -67.18
N LEU A 88 -37.42 99.24 -67.98
CA LEU A 88 -37.73 97.82 -68.19
C LEU A 88 -36.55 97.08 -68.84
N GLN A 89 -35.90 97.68 -69.83
CA GLN A 89 -34.72 97.11 -70.48
C GLN A 89 -33.54 97.00 -69.51
N TYR A 90 -33.28 98.04 -68.71
CA TYR A 90 -32.27 98.01 -67.65
C TYR A 90 -32.58 96.92 -66.61
N THR A 91 -33.85 96.80 -66.18
CA THR A 91 -34.29 95.80 -65.21
C THR A 91 -34.13 94.39 -65.78
N ILE A 92 -34.52 94.16 -67.03
CA ILE A 92 -34.31 92.89 -67.73
C ILE A 92 -32.82 92.58 -67.80
N ASN A 93 -31.97 93.56 -68.13
CA ASN A 93 -30.53 93.36 -68.20
C ASN A 93 -29.92 93.00 -66.84
N VAL A 94 -30.30 93.71 -65.77
CA VAL A 94 -29.87 93.40 -64.40
C VAL A 94 -30.33 92.00 -64.00
N LYS A 95 -31.58 91.62 -64.29
CA LYS A 95 -32.10 90.28 -63.98
C LYS A 95 -31.42 89.19 -64.80
N ARG A 96 -31.11 89.42 -66.08
CA ARG A 96 -30.35 88.49 -66.93
C ARG A 96 -28.94 88.28 -66.38
N ASN A 97 -28.24 89.36 -66.02
CA ASN A 97 -26.90 89.27 -65.43
C ASN A 97 -26.92 88.54 -64.07
N GLU A 98 -27.95 88.77 -63.25
CA GLU A 98 -28.12 88.06 -61.98
C GLU A 98 -28.41 86.56 -62.19
N ILE A 99 -29.27 86.23 -63.17
CA ILE A 99 -29.53 84.83 -63.55
C ILE A 99 -28.23 84.16 -64.02
N GLU A 100 -27.47 84.82 -64.90
CA GLU A 100 -26.19 84.27 -65.40
C GLU A 100 -25.19 84.04 -64.25
N ARG A 101 -25.11 84.97 -63.29
CA ARG A 101 -24.26 84.81 -62.10
C ARG A 101 -24.68 83.58 -61.29
N LEU A 102 -25.97 83.46 -60.98
CA LEU A 102 -26.51 82.33 -60.21
C LEU A 102 -26.34 81.00 -60.95
N GLU A 103 -26.52 80.96 -62.26
CA GLU A 103 -26.25 79.77 -63.06
C GLU A 103 -24.76 79.39 -63.04
N LYS A 104 -23.86 80.36 -63.04
CA LYS A 104 -22.42 80.11 -62.90
C LYS A 104 -22.08 79.56 -61.52
N ASP A 105 -22.68 80.10 -60.47
CA ASP A 105 -22.49 79.62 -59.09
C ASP A 105 -23.05 78.20 -58.94
N LEU A 106 -24.26 77.94 -59.44
CA LEU A 106 -24.88 76.62 -59.46
C LEU A 106 -24.03 75.59 -60.22
N ARG A 107 -23.48 75.93 -61.39
CA ARG A 107 -22.58 75.03 -62.14
C ARG A 107 -21.31 74.67 -61.35
N ARG A 108 -20.72 75.62 -60.63
CA ARG A 108 -19.53 75.36 -59.80
C ARG A 108 -19.88 74.43 -58.62
N GLU A 109 -20.98 74.69 -57.94
CA GLU A 109 -21.45 73.82 -56.84
C GLU A 109 -21.78 72.41 -57.34
N GLU A 110 -22.46 72.30 -58.49
CA GLU A 110 -22.80 71.01 -59.07
C GLU A 110 -21.55 70.21 -59.47
N HIS A 111 -20.57 70.86 -60.09
CA HIS A 111 -19.29 70.22 -60.41
C HIS A 111 -18.53 69.79 -59.15
N ALA A 112 -18.54 70.61 -58.10
CA ALA A 112 -17.93 70.27 -56.81
C ALA A 112 -18.61 69.06 -56.16
N LEU A 113 -19.95 69.00 -56.19
CA LEU A 113 -20.73 67.87 -55.69
C LEU A 113 -20.47 66.58 -56.46
N ILE A 114 -20.39 66.64 -57.79
CA ILE A 114 -20.09 65.45 -58.61
C ILE A 114 -18.68 64.94 -58.29
N LYS A 115 -17.72 65.85 -58.13
CA LYS A 115 -16.36 65.49 -57.77
C LYS A 115 -16.31 64.82 -56.39
N SER A 116 -17.02 65.33 -55.39
CA SER A 116 -17.07 64.70 -54.05
C SER A 116 -17.83 63.38 -54.06
N GLU A 117 -18.94 63.27 -54.80
CA GLU A 117 -19.68 62.01 -54.98
C GLU A 117 -18.77 60.94 -55.60
N LYS A 118 -17.98 61.29 -56.63
CA LYS A 118 -17.03 60.38 -57.25
C LYS A 118 -15.98 59.85 -56.25
N TYR A 119 -15.40 60.72 -55.43
CA TYR A 119 -14.43 60.28 -54.41
C TYR A 119 -15.07 59.33 -53.38
N ILE A 120 -16.29 59.64 -52.91
CA ILE A 120 -17.00 58.76 -51.97
C ILE A 120 -17.29 57.40 -52.60
N MET A 121 -17.65 57.36 -53.88
CA MET A 121 -17.87 56.11 -54.60
C MET A 121 -16.58 55.30 -54.76
N GLU A 122 -15.45 55.95 -55.05
CA GLU A 122 -14.13 55.32 -55.13
C GLU A 122 -13.70 54.75 -53.76
N ASP A 123 -13.89 55.50 -52.69
CA ASP A 123 -13.59 55.06 -51.32
C ASP A 123 -14.49 53.89 -50.89
N LEU A 124 -15.78 53.93 -51.23
CA LEU A 124 -16.71 52.84 -50.94
C LEU A 124 -16.29 51.55 -51.67
N ALA A 125 -15.90 51.65 -52.95
CA ALA A 125 -15.42 50.51 -53.71
C ALA A 125 -14.11 49.92 -53.13
N LEU A 126 -13.21 50.78 -52.62
CA LEU A 126 -12.00 50.34 -51.94
C LEU A 126 -12.32 49.65 -50.60
N PHE A 127 -13.30 50.18 -49.86
CA PHE A 127 -13.75 49.58 -48.60
C PHE A 127 -14.38 48.20 -48.80
N ASP A 128 -15.22 48.04 -49.84
CA ASP A 128 -15.81 46.74 -50.19
C ASP A 128 -14.71 45.72 -50.53
N GLN A 129 -13.71 46.12 -51.33
CA GLN A 129 -12.57 45.25 -51.63
C GLN A 129 -11.76 44.89 -50.37
N PHE A 130 -11.60 45.83 -49.44
CA PHE A 130 -10.94 45.59 -48.16
C PHE A 130 -11.72 44.58 -47.32
N LEU A 131 -13.04 44.71 -47.22
CA LEU A 131 -13.90 43.77 -46.50
C LEU A 131 -13.84 42.37 -47.12
N ASP A 132 -13.88 42.26 -48.44
CA ASP A 132 -13.75 40.97 -49.12
C ASP A 132 -12.39 40.32 -48.85
N ALA A 133 -11.29 41.08 -48.95
CA ALA A 133 -9.96 40.58 -48.66
C ALA A 133 -9.79 40.17 -47.19
N TRP A 134 -10.33 40.97 -46.27
CA TRP A 134 -10.28 40.69 -44.83
C TRP A 134 -11.12 39.46 -44.48
N ASN A 135 -12.35 39.35 -44.99
CA ASN A 135 -13.21 38.20 -44.79
C ASN A 135 -12.58 36.92 -45.33
N ARG A 136 -11.97 36.97 -46.52
CA ARG A 136 -11.21 35.84 -47.08
C ARG A 136 -10.04 35.47 -46.19
N ASN A 137 -9.21 36.43 -45.79
CA ASN A 137 -8.05 36.15 -44.94
C ASN A 137 -8.46 35.60 -43.56
N ALA A 138 -9.53 36.12 -42.96
CA ALA A 138 -10.09 35.62 -41.71
C ALA A 138 -10.61 34.17 -41.86
N SER A 139 -11.34 33.89 -42.95
CA SER A 139 -11.81 32.55 -43.29
C SER A 139 -10.66 31.58 -43.53
N ASP A 140 -9.64 31.98 -44.28
CA ASP A 140 -8.45 31.16 -44.58
C ASP A 140 -7.61 30.91 -43.32
N ALA A 141 -7.55 31.88 -42.40
CA ALA A 141 -6.90 31.69 -41.10
C ALA A 141 -7.68 30.69 -40.23
N ALA A 142 -9.02 30.77 -40.21
CA ALA A 142 -9.87 29.82 -39.49
C ALA A 142 -9.75 28.41 -40.08
N ALA A 143 -9.83 28.27 -41.40
CA ALA A 143 -9.71 26.98 -42.09
C ALA A 143 -8.36 26.30 -41.80
N ARG A 144 -7.25 27.07 -41.82
CA ARG A 144 -5.92 26.55 -41.44
C ARG A 144 -5.85 26.14 -39.97
N ALA A 145 -6.47 26.90 -39.07
CA ALA A 145 -6.51 26.53 -37.66
C ALA A 145 -7.31 25.24 -37.43
N ASP A 146 -8.44 25.07 -38.11
CA ASP A 146 -9.25 23.87 -38.06
C ASP A 146 -8.50 22.65 -38.64
N GLU A 147 -7.83 22.82 -39.79
CA GLU A 147 -7.00 21.77 -40.39
C GLU A 147 -5.88 21.30 -39.46
N GLU A 148 -5.16 22.23 -38.82
CA GLU A 148 -4.13 21.90 -37.84
C GLU A 148 -4.72 21.26 -36.57
N SER A 149 -5.92 21.67 -36.15
CA SER A 149 -6.64 21.02 -35.05
C SER A 149 -7.03 19.58 -35.38
N MET A 150 -7.50 19.32 -36.61
CA MET A 150 -7.80 17.96 -37.08
C MET A 150 -6.55 17.09 -37.12
N LYS A 151 -5.44 17.57 -37.69
CA LYS A 151 -4.15 16.86 -37.70
C LYS A 151 -3.67 16.53 -36.29
N LYS A 152 -3.80 17.47 -35.35
CA LYS A 152 -3.47 17.24 -33.94
C LYS A 152 -4.33 16.13 -33.33
N GLU A 153 -5.63 16.12 -33.58
CA GLU A 153 -6.55 15.10 -33.07
C GLU A 153 -6.23 13.71 -33.63
N GLU A 154 -5.90 13.62 -34.93
CA GLU A 154 -5.42 12.38 -35.57
C GLU A 154 -4.15 11.86 -34.90
N LEU A 155 -3.16 12.72 -34.67
CA LEU A 155 -1.91 12.34 -33.97
C LEU A 155 -2.18 11.88 -32.54
N ILE A 156 -3.09 12.54 -31.80
CA ILE A 156 -3.48 12.12 -30.44
C ILE A 156 -4.12 10.73 -30.48
N ASN A 157 -4.99 10.46 -31.46
CA ASN A 157 -5.63 9.16 -31.59
C ASN A 157 -4.61 8.06 -31.94
N GLU A 158 -3.62 8.37 -32.77
CA GLU A 158 -2.53 7.44 -33.09
C GLU A 158 -1.62 7.17 -31.88
N ILE A 159 -1.28 8.21 -31.09
CA ILE A 159 -0.56 8.04 -29.82
C ILE A 159 -1.32 7.08 -28.90
N LYS A 160 -2.63 7.30 -28.69
CA LYS A 160 -3.46 6.41 -27.86
C LYS A 160 -3.47 4.97 -28.38
N ARG A 161 -3.51 4.78 -29.71
CA ARG A 161 -3.44 3.46 -30.35
C ARG A 161 -2.10 2.80 -30.05
N LEU A 162 -0.99 3.52 -30.22
CA LEU A 162 0.36 3.04 -29.95
C LEU A 162 0.54 2.70 -28.46
N GLU A 163 0.07 3.55 -27.54
CA GLU A 163 0.09 3.30 -26.09
C GLU A 163 -0.64 1.99 -25.72
N LYS A 164 -1.80 1.73 -26.33
CA LYS A 164 -2.53 0.47 -26.14
C LYS A 164 -1.72 -0.74 -26.62
N THR A 165 -1.09 -0.64 -27.79
CA THR A 165 -0.24 -1.73 -28.31
C THR A 165 1.00 -1.93 -27.45
N LEU A 166 1.62 -0.86 -26.96
CA LEU A 166 2.76 -0.90 -26.04
C LEU A 166 2.38 -1.66 -24.77
N LEU A 167 1.24 -1.34 -24.15
CA LEU A 167 0.77 -2.00 -22.94
C LEU A 167 0.52 -3.50 -23.19
N THR A 168 -0.04 -3.85 -24.33
CA THR A 168 -0.27 -5.26 -24.71
C THR A 168 1.06 -6.01 -24.83
N CYS A 169 2.02 -5.48 -25.59
CA CYS A 169 3.36 -6.05 -25.72
C CYS A 169 4.11 -6.12 -24.38
N GLN A 170 3.91 -5.15 -23.49
CA GLN A 170 4.50 -5.17 -22.15
C GLN A 170 3.91 -6.28 -21.28
N ASN A 171 2.59 -6.48 -21.34
CA ASN A 171 1.93 -7.58 -20.64
C ASN A 171 2.40 -8.93 -21.20
N ASP A 172 2.50 -9.08 -22.51
CA ASP A 172 3.02 -10.29 -23.15
C ASP A 172 4.47 -10.55 -22.75
N ARG A 173 5.32 -9.52 -22.75
CA ARG A 173 6.71 -9.61 -22.26
C ARG A 173 6.75 -10.11 -20.82
N ASN A 174 5.92 -9.56 -19.94
CA ASN A 174 5.88 -9.97 -18.53
C ASN A 174 5.39 -11.41 -18.38
N HIS A 175 4.37 -11.80 -19.15
CA HIS A 175 3.89 -13.19 -19.20
C HIS A 175 4.98 -14.15 -19.65
N LEU A 176 5.72 -13.82 -20.72
CA LEU A 176 6.84 -14.63 -21.21
C LEU A 176 7.98 -14.70 -20.19
N ILE A 177 8.30 -13.59 -19.50
CA ILE A 177 9.29 -13.58 -18.40
C ILE A 177 8.87 -14.53 -17.28
N ASP A 178 7.61 -14.53 -16.88
CA ASP A 178 7.12 -15.40 -15.82
C ASP A 178 7.07 -16.87 -16.28
N LEU A 179 6.69 -17.14 -17.52
CA LEU A 179 6.75 -18.48 -18.10
C LEU A 179 8.20 -19.02 -18.16
N LEU A 180 9.16 -18.17 -18.53
CA LEU A 180 10.58 -18.51 -18.51
C LEU A 180 11.06 -18.80 -17.08
N ARG A 181 10.64 -18.00 -16.08
CA ARG A 181 10.95 -18.27 -14.68
C ARG A 181 10.40 -19.61 -14.20
N GLN A 182 9.15 -19.94 -14.54
CA GLN A 182 8.53 -21.22 -14.21
C GLN A 182 9.29 -22.37 -14.87
N SER A 183 9.57 -22.25 -16.17
CA SER A 183 10.33 -23.25 -16.93
C SER A 183 11.72 -23.48 -16.34
N ARG A 184 12.40 -22.42 -15.89
CA ARG A 184 13.68 -22.54 -15.16
C ARG A 184 13.55 -23.27 -13.84
N ARG A 185 12.50 -23.01 -13.05
CA ARG A 185 12.24 -23.75 -11.81
C ARG A 185 11.99 -25.23 -12.09
N HIS A 186 11.21 -25.56 -13.13
CA HIS A 186 10.98 -26.94 -13.55
C HIS A 186 12.28 -27.60 -14.03
N GLN A 187 13.10 -26.91 -14.81
CA GLN A 187 14.41 -27.41 -15.24
C GLN A 187 15.33 -27.70 -14.04
N GLN A 188 15.42 -26.77 -13.08
CA GLN A 188 16.21 -26.96 -11.86
C GLN A 188 15.69 -28.15 -11.05
N PHE A 189 14.37 -28.29 -10.92
CA PHE A 189 13.74 -29.43 -10.27
C PHE A 189 14.12 -30.73 -10.97
N LEU A 190 13.92 -30.83 -12.30
CA LEU A 190 14.28 -32.00 -13.09
C LEU A 190 15.77 -32.33 -12.97
N PHE A 191 16.66 -31.32 -12.96
CA PHE A 191 18.09 -31.55 -12.77
C PHE A 191 18.39 -32.26 -11.44
N LYS A 192 17.69 -31.93 -10.34
CA LYS A 192 17.88 -32.59 -9.04
C LYS A 192 17.52 -34.08 -9.06
N PHE A 193 16.57 -34.48 -9.89
CA PHE A 193 16.14 -35.88 -10.03
C PHE A 193 16.93 -36.67 -11.09
N ALA A 194 17.68 -36.00 -11.97
CA ALA A 194 18.50 -36.70 -12.96
C ALA A 194 19.59 -37.56 -12.27
N PRO A 195 20.05 -38.68 -12.87
CA PRO A 195 21.12 -39.49 -12.28
C PRO A 195 22.40 -38.70 -12.04
N GLU A 196 23.11 -39.01 -10.95
CA GLU A 196 24.32 -38.27 -10.54
C GLU A 196 25.45 -38.37 -11.57
N GLY A 197 25.64 -39.54 -12.19
CA GLY A 197 26.63 -39.72 -13.26
C GLY A 197 26.38 -38.84 -14.49
N TRP A 198 25.11 -38.63 -14.84
CA TRP A 198 24.72 -37.73 -15.94
C TRP A 198 24.92 -36.27 -15.55
N ARG A 199 24.52 -35.88 -14.33
CA ARG A 199 24.76 -34.51 -13.81
C ARG A 199 26.24 -34.16 -13.79
N SER A 200 27.09 -35.05 -13.30
CA SER A 200 28.54 -34.84 -13.25
C SER A 200 29.16 -34.71 -14.64
N GLN A 201 28.68 -35.48 -15.61
CA GLN A 201 29.14 -35.35 -17.00
C GLN A 201 28.82 -33.98 -17.59
N ILE A 202 27.62 -33.45 -17.34
CA ILE A 202 27.24 -32.10 -17.74
C ILE A 202 28.11 -31.06 -17.05
N LEU A 203 28.20 -31.10 -15.71
CA LEU A 203 29.02 -30.18 -14.91
C LEU A 203 30.49 -30.14 -15.36
N ASN A 204 31.08 -31.30 -15.65
CA ASN A 204 32.45 -31.39 -16.17
C ASN A 204 32.57 -30.75 -17.57
N SER A 205 31.57 -30.94 -18.43
CA SER A 205 31.54 -30.30 -19.76
C SER A 205 31.47 -28.76 -19.64
N ILE A 206 30.67 -28.25 -18.69
CA ILE A 206 30.61 -26.81 -18.39
C ILE A 206 31.96 -26.29 -17.88
N GLU A 207 32.61 -27.02 -16.97
CA GLU A 207 33.90 -26.63 -16.42
C GLU A 207 35.00 -26.61 -17.49
N THR A 208 34.99 -27.55 -18.44
CA THR A 208 35.93 -27.57 -19.56
C THR A 208 35.71 -26.44 -20.57
N GLU A 209 34.45 -26.06 -20.85
CA GLU A 209 34.15 -24.94 -21.75
C GLU A 209 34.46 -23.57 -21.13
N GLN A 210 34.34 -23.44 -19.81
CA GLN A 210 34.70 -22.22 -19.08
C GLN A 210 36.23 -22.01 -18.97
N THR A 211 37.04 -23.07 -19.08
CA THR A 211 38.50 -22.92 -19.10
C THR A 211 39.05 -22.38 -20.41
N ASP A 212 38.34 -22.59 -21.53
CA ASP A 212 38.77 -22.13 -22.86
C ASP A 212 38.33 -20.68 -23.17
N ASN A 213 37.28 -20.17 -22.51
CA ASN A 213 36.75 -18.82 -22.70
C ASN A 213 37.26 -17.77 -21.69
N ARG A 214 38.27 -18.08 -20.87
CA ARG A 214 38.94 -17.09 -19.99
C ARG A 214 39.96 -16.23 -20.75
N SER A 215 39.48 -15.54 -21.77
CA SER A 215 40.07 -14.30 -22.25
C SER A 215 38.92 -13.42 -22.68
N ILE A 216 38.47 -12.57 -21.73
CA ILE A 216 37.90 -11.22 -21.88
C ILE A 216 36.98 -10.92 -20.67
N ASP A 217 37.52 -10.04 -19.82
CA ASP A 217 36.87 -9.00 -19.01
C ASP A 217 35.92 -9.31 -17.84
N ALA A 218 36.52 -9.20 -16.64
CA ALA A 218 36.10 -8.33 -15.54
C ALA A 218 34.60 -8.10 -15.27
N PHE A 219 34.01 -8.97 -14.45
CA PHE A 219 32.97 -8.55 -13.49
C PHE A 219 33.06 -9.39 -12.20
N LYS A 220 34.09 -9.10 -11.39
CA LYS A 220 34.18 -9.61 -10.02
C LYS A 220 33.36 -8.71 -9.08
N HIS A 221 32.08 -9.00 -8.93
CA HIS A 221 31.33 -8.63 -7.74
C HIS A 221 30.16 -9.60 -7.52
N THR A 222 30.39 -10.66 -6.75
CA THR A 222 29.61 -11.03 -5.55
C THR A 222 30.13 -12.35 -5.01
N ALA A 223 31.01 -12.26 -4.02
CA ALA A 223 31.35 -13.37 -3.15
C ALA A 223 30.21 -13.56 -2.15
N ASN A 224 29.11 -14.19 -2.58
CA ASN A 224 28.24 -15.01 -1.73
C ASN A 224 27.09 -15.57 -2.58
N SER A 225 26.90 -16.89 -2.51
CA SER A 225 25.66 -17.65 -2.75
C SER A 225 25.91 -18.86 -3.65
N ASN A 226 25.68 -20.04 -3.06
CA ASN A 226 25.31 -21.31 -3.65
C ASN A 226 25.91 -21.68 -5.03
N LYS A 227 26.73 -22.75 -5.03
CA LYS A 227 27.10 -23.49 -6.25
C LYS A 227 25.90 -24.00 -7.07
N GLU A 228 24.67 -23.95 -6.54
CA GLU A 228 23.43 -24.19 -7.31
C GLU A 228 23.08 -23.06 -8.30
N SER A 229 23.72 -21.88 -8.21
CA SER A 229 23.52 -20.80 -9.18
C SER A 229 24.31 -20.96 -10.48
N ILE A 230 25.07 -22.06 -10.64
CA ILE A 230 25.87 -22.38 -11.85
C ILE A 230 25.00 -23.06 -12.92
N LEU A 231 23.67 -22.93 -12.87
CA LEU A 231 22.89 -23.23 -14.07
C LEU A 231 23.01 -22.01 -15.01
N MET A 232 24.03 -22.09 -15.88
CA MET A 232 24.14 -21.29 -17.10
C MET A 232 22.83 -21.34 -17.90
N SER A 233 22.65 -20.41 -18.83
CA SER A 233 21.41 -20.22 -19.59
C SER A 233 20.78 -21.53 -20.06
N PRO A 234 19.43 -21.63 -20.05
CA PRO A 234 18.68 -22.83 -20.45
C PRO A 234 19.03 -23.40 -21.83
N GLU A 235 19.59 -22.58 -22.71
CA GLU A 235 19.95 -22.93 -24.08
C GLU A 235 21.08 -23.97 -24.22
N ASP A 236 21.87 -24.26 -23.18
CA ASP A 236 23.14 -24.97 -23.38
C ASP A 236 23.09 -26.50 -23.14
N TYR A 237 22.00 -27.07 -22.57
CA TYR A 237 21.98 -28.50 -22.21
C TYR A 237 20.65 -29.21 -22.50
N SER A 238 20.75 -30.37 -23.16
CA SER A 238 19.63 -31.30 -23.31
C SER A 238 19.16 -31.80 -21.95
N LEU A 239 17.84 -31.88 -21.74
CA LEU A 239 17.24 -32.46 -20.54
C LEU A 239 17.46 -33.98 -20.52
N TYR A 240 17.66 -34.55 -19.32
CA TYR A 240 17.72 -36.01 -19.13
C TYR A 240 16.33 -36.66 -19.36
N PHE A 241 15.29 -36.00 -18.84
CA PHE A 241 13.91 -36.45 -18.97
C PHE A 241 13.31 -35.95 -20.28
N THR A 242 12.84 -36.87 -21.11
CA THR A 242 12.20 -36.59 -22.39
C THR A 242 10.69 -36.84 -22.36
N GLN A 243 10.22 -37.71 -21.46
CA GLN A 243 8.80 -37.99 -21.27
C GLN A 243 8.42 -37.82 -19.79
N PRO A 244 7.23 -37.27 -19.47
CA PRO A 244 6.78 -37.10 -18.09
C PRO A 244 6.75 -38.40 -17.28
N ASP A 245 6.44 -39.53 -17.94
CA ASP A 245 6.31 -40.85 -17.30
C ASP A 245 7.61 -41.33 -16.65
N GLN A 246 8.78 -40.91 -17.18
CA GLN A 246 10.09 -41.26 -16.64
C GLN A 246 10.29 -40.70 -15.22
N LEU A 247 9.74 -39.52 -14.95
CA LEU A 247 9.80 -38.93 -13.61
C LEU A 247 8.84 -39.65 -12.66
N LEU A 248 7.66 -40.03 -13.15
CA LEU A 248 6.68 -40.80 -12.37
C LEU A 248 7.25 -42.16 -11.96
N GLU A 249 7.95 -42.85 -12.85
CA GLU A 249 8.61 -44.13 -12.55
C GLU A 249 9.64 -43.98 -11.42
N ILE A 250 10.47 -42.93 -11.43
CA ILE A 250 11.41 -42.63 -10.33
C ILE A 250 10.67 -42.35 -9.02
N PHE A 251 9.54 -41.62 -9.08
CA PHE A 251 8.73 -41.38 -7.88
C PHE A 251 8.11 -42.67 -7.34
N THR A 252 7.59 -43.54 -8.21
CA THR A 252 7.05 -44.85 -7.82
C THR A 252 8.14 -45.75 -7.24
N GLU A 253 9.33 -45.79 -7.83
CA GLU A 253 10.47 -46.54 -7.28
C GLU A 253 10.93 -45.97 -5.93
N MET A 254 10.96 -44.64 -5.78
CA MET A 254 11.27 -43.98 -4.51
C MET A 254 10.22 -44.31 -3.45
N GLU A 255 8.93 -44.29 -3.82
CA GLU A 255 7.82 -44.66 -2.96
C GLU A 255 7.95 -46.12 -2.53
N GLU A 256 8.15 -47.04 -3.48
CA GLU A 256 8.36 -48.48 -3.24
C GLU A 256 9.56 -48.74 -2.32
N LYS A 257 10.66 -47.98 -2.42
CA LYS A 257 11.80 -48.11 -1.51
C LYS A 257 11.57 -47.46 -0.15
N SER A 258 10.78 -46.39 -0.09
CA SER A 258 10.49 -45.67 1.15
C SER A 258 9.50 -46.40 2.04
N LEU A 259 8.51 -47.10 1.46
CA LEU A 259 7.44 -47.79 2.19
C LEU A 259 8.00 -48.86 3.15
N PRO A 260 8.88 -49.79 2.73
CA PRO A 260 9.47 -50.79 3.61
C PRO A 260 10.37 -50.17 4.67
N LEU A 261 10.99 -49.02 4.39
CA LEU A 261 11.80 -48.31 5.38
C LEU A 261 10.92 -47.71 6.47
N VAL A 262 9.77 -47.13 6.10
CA VAL A 262 8.76 -46.64 7.04
C VAL A 262 8.24 -47.81 7.88
N GLU A 263 7.85 -48.92 7.27
CA GLU A 263 7.42 -50.13 7.98
C GLU A 263 8.49 -50.65 8.94
N LYS A 264 9.75 -50.73 8.49
CA LYS A 264 10.88 -51.12 9.33
C LYS A 264 11.07 -50.18 10.50
N SER A 265 10.99 -48.86 10.28
CA SER A 265 11.12 -47.86 11.33
C SER A 265 10.00 -47.99 12.37
N GLN A 266 8.77 -48.25 11.93
CA GLN A 266 7.62 -48.46 12.80
C GLN A 266 7.78 -49.76 13.61
N HIS A 267 8.13 -50.88 12.96
CA HIS A 267 8.40 -52.14 13.66
C HIS A 267 9.52 -51.99 14.70
N THR A 268 10.60 -51.27 14.37
CA THR A 268 11.67 -51.01 15.35
C THR A 268 11.18 -50.16 16.52
N SER A 269 10.32 -49.16 16.28
CA SER A 269 9.69 -48.37 17.34
C SER A 269 8.83 -49.24 18.25
N GLU A 270 7.98 -50.10 17.68
CA GLU A 270 7.13 -51.00 18.45
C GLU A 270 7.94 -51.99 19.30
N VAL A 271 9.05 -52.53 18.77
CA VAL A 271 9.97 -53.38 19.53
C VAL A 271 10.62 -52.61 20.67
N LEU A 272 11.05 -51.37 20.44
CA LEU A 272 11.60 -50.51 21.48
C LEU A 272 10.57 -50.24 22.58
N ASP A 273 9.32 -49.94 22.23
CA ASP A 273 8.24 -49.70 23.19
C ASP A 273 7.95 -50.95 24.03
N ARG A 274 7.97 -52.15 23.41
CA ARG A 274 7.85 -53.43 24.13
C ARG A 274 9.00 -53.63 25.12
N ILE A 275 10.24 -53.44 24.67
CA ILE A 275 11.43 -53.56 25.54
C ILE A 275 11.31 -52.58 26.71
N HIS A 276 10.98 -51.32 26.43
CA HIS A 276 10.82 -50.29 27.45
C HIS A 276 9.73 -50.66 28.47
N SER A 277 8.57 -51.13 28.01
CA SER A 277 7.51 -51.62 28.89
C SER A 277 7.97 -52.79 29.76
N THR A 278 8.66 -53.78 29.19
CA THR A 278 9.19 -54.92 29.96
C THR A 278 10.24 -54.49 30.98
N THR A 279 11.12 -53.54 30.62
CA THR A 279 12.13 -52.99 31.53
C THR A 279 11.48 -52.27 32.70
N ILE A 280 10.44 -51.46 32.46
CA ILE A 280 9.68 -50.81 33.52
C ILE A 280 9.07 -51.86 34.45
N THR A 281 8.38 -52.88 33.91
CA THR A 281 7.75 -53.90 34.75
C THR A 281 8.78 -54.67 35.57
N THR A 282 9.91 -55.08 34.98
CA THR A 282 10.98 -55.78 35.73
C THR A 282 11.62 -54.89 36.78
N GLN A 283 11.81 -53.59 36.49
CA GLN A 283 12.35 -52.65 37.46
C GLN A 283 11.40 -52.52 38.65
N THR A 284 10.09 -52.38 38.42
CA THR A 284 9.10 -52.30 39.51
C THR A 284 9.04 -53.59 40.35
N GLU A 285 9.17 -54.76 39.72
CA GLU A 285 9.23 -56.05 40.44
C GLU A 285 10.52 -56.17 41.26
N GLN A 286 11.66 -55.77 40.70
CA GLN A 286 12.94 -55.75 41.40
C GLN A 286 12.92 -54.77 42.58
N ASP A 287 12.40 -53.56 42.39
CA ASP A 287 12.26 -52.56 43.45
C ASP A 287 11.38 -53.10 44.59
N HIS A 288 10.29 -53.81 44.26
CA HIS A 288 9.46 -54.46 45.26
C HIS A 288 10.19 -55.60 45.99
N GLN A 289 10.97 -56.41 45.29
CA GLN A 289 11.80 -57.45 45.92
C GLN A 289 12.85 -56.85 46.85
N VAL A 290 13.48 -55.73 46.45
CA VAL A 290 14.43 -54.98 47.29
C VAL A 290 13.75 -54.46 48.54
N GLU A 291 12.56 -53.87 48.42
CA GLU A 291 11.77 -53.39 49.57
C GLU A 291 11.43 -54.54 50.52
N GLN A 292 10.98 -55.69 50.00
CA GLN A 292 10.71 -56.88 50.81
C GLN A 292 11.96 -57.40 51.54
N LEU A 293 13.12 -57.43 50.87
CA LEU A 293 14.37 -57.85 51.48
C LEU A 293 14.83 -56.85 52.55
N GLN A 294 14.69 -55.55 52.32
CA GLN A 294 14.97 -54.51 53.32
C GLN A 294 14.08 -54.67 54.56
N LEU A 295 12.78 -54.93 54.38
CA LEU A 295 11.87 -55.22 55.49
C LEU A 295 12.31 -56.45 56.29
N LYS A 296 12.70 -57.54 55.62
CA LYS A 296 13.23 -58.74 56.28
C LYS A 296 14.54 -58.47 57.03
N ILE A 297 15.45 -57.69 56.45
CA ILE A 297 16.70 -57.28 57.10
C ILE A 297 16.40 -56.46 58.35
N ASN A 298 15.50 -55.49 58.28
CA ASN A 298 15.12 -54.67 59.42
C ASN A 298 14.47 -55.51 60.52
N HIS A 299 13.58 -56.43 60.17
CA HIS A 299 12.99 -57.36 61.13
C HIS A 299 14.04 -58.24 61.83
N LEU A 300 15.00 -58.79 61.07
CA LEU A 300 16.10 -59.57 61.65
C LEU A 300 17.01 -58.70 62.54
N LYS A 301 17.28 -57.44 62.16
CA LYS A 301 18.01 -56.50 63.00
C LYS A 301 17.28 -56.24 64.32
N ASP A 302 15.96 -56.06 64.28
CA ASP A 302 15.14 -55.86 65.48
C ASP A 302 15.18 -57.10 66.39
N LEU A 303 15.09 -58.31 65.81
CA LEU A 303 15.23 -59.57 66.55
C LEU A 303 16.62 -59.71 67.19
N ILE A 304 17.69 -59.37 66.46
CA ILE A 304 19.06 -59.39 66.98
C ILE A 304 19.19 -58.38 68.13
N ASN A 305 18.70 -57.15 67.97
CA ASN A 305 18.74 -56.12 69.01
C ASN A 305 17.97 -56.57 70.25
N HIS A 306 16.78 -57.14 70.07
CA HIS A 306 16.00 -57.69 71.18
C HIS A 306 16.74 -58.80 71.93
N GLU A 307 17.43 -59.70 71.21
CA GLU A 307 18.21 -60.77 71.84
C GLU A 307 19.46 -60.22 72.54
N ILE A 308 20.14 -59.21 71.99
CA ILE A 308 21.24 -58.49 72.64
C ILE A 308 20.76 -57.84 73.94
N GLU A 309 19.61 -57.14 73.93
CA GLU A 309 19.01 -56.53 75.13
C GLU A 309 18.64 -57.59 76.18
N ARG A 310 18.12 -58.74 75.75
CA ARG A 310 17.81 -59.87 76.61
C ARG A 310 19.07 -60.46 77.23
N GLU A 311 20.14 -60.64 76.45
CA GLU A 311 21.44 -61.10 76.93
C GLU A 311 22.04 -60.14 77.97
N ILE A 312 21.99 -58.82 77.71
CA ILE A 312 22.44 -57.80 78.66
C ILE A 312 21.65 -57.89 79.97
N THR A 313 20.32 -58.03 79.88
CA THR A 313 19.44 -58.16 81.05
C THR A 313 19.76 -59.42 81.85
N CYS A 314 19.93 -60.57 81.19
CA CYS A 314 20.35 -61.81 81.83
C CYS A 314 21.74 -61.70 82.48
N LYS A 315 22.72 -61.07 81.81
CA LYS A 315 24.05 -60.80 82.39
C LYS A 315 23.96 -59.91 83.62
N ASN A 316 23.11 -58.88 83.59
CA ASN A 316 22.90 -57.99 84.73
C ASN A 316 22.28 -58.73 85.92
N LEU A 317 21.22 -59.53 85.69
CA LEU A 317 20.59 -60.37 86.72
C LEU A 317 21.57 -61.41 87.30
N PHE A 318 22.37 -62.05 86.45
CA PHE A 318 23.39 -63.00 86.88
C PHE A 318 24.47 -62.33 87.72
N THR A 319 24.95 -61.15 87.29
CA THR A 319 25.91 -60.35 88.06
C THR A 319 25.33 -59.95 89.41
N GLN A 320 24.07 -59.50 89.44
CA GLN A 320 23.36 -59.18 90.68
C GLN A 320 23.25 -60.39 91.62
N TYR A 321 22.84 -61.56 91.12
CA TYR A 321 22.80 -62.79 91.90
C TYR A 321 24.18 -63.18 92.45
N LYS A 322 25.23 -63.08 91.62
CA LYS A 322 26.60 -63.37 92.05
C LYS A 322 27.05 -62.43 93.17
N THR A 323 26.78 -61.13 93.06
CA THR A 323 27.08 -60.16 94.14
C THR A 323 26.31 -60.43 95.43
N MET A 324 25.07 -60.92 95.36
CA MET A 324 24.30 -61.32 96.55
C MET A 324 24.81 -62.63 97.17
N LYS A 325 25.21 -63.60 96.35
CA LYS A 325 25.76 -64.88 96.83
C LYS A 325 27.11 -64.70 97.51
N ASP A 326 28.01 -63.94 96.88
CA ASP A 326 29.36 -63.67 97.39
C ASP A 326 29.37 -62.54 98.45
N ASN A 327 28.20 -62.18 98.99
CA ASN A 327 28.09 -61.18 100.06
C ASN A 327 28.73 -61.74 101.34
N PRO A 328 29.75 -61.07 101.92
CA PRO A 328 30.43 -61.53 103.14
C PRO A 328 29.50 -61.71 104.35
N PHE A 329 28.31 -61.09 104.33
CA PHE A 329 27.26 -61.35 105.34
C PHE A 329 26.72 -62.79 105.29
N ASN A 330 26.63 -63.42 104.11
CA ASN A 330 26.16 -64.81 104.01
C ASN A 330 27.15 -65.79 104.64
N ASP A 331 28.45 -65.54 104.50
CA ASP A 331 29.48 -66.35 105.16
C ASP A 331 29.44 -66.16 106.69
N GLN A 332 29.23 -64.93 107.16
CA GLN A 332 29.01 -64.66 108.58
C GLN A 332 27.77 -65.36 109.13
N LEU A 333 26.66 -65.31 108.40
CA LEU A 333 25.41 -65.98 108.78
C LEU A 333 25.59 -67.50 108.82
N LYS A 334 26.23 -68.07 107.79
CA LYS A 334 26.56 -69.49 107.72
C LYS A 334 27.42 -69.90 108.93
N GLN A 335 28.43 -69.11 109.27
CA GLN A 335 29.29 -69.38 110.43
C GLN A 335 28.53 -69.27 111.76
N ALA A 336 27.65 -68.27 111.93
CA ALA A 336 26.84 -68.10 113.13
C ALA A 336 25.84 -69.25 113.35
N ILE A 337 25.18 -69.71 112.27
CA ILE A 337 24.29 -70.87 112.31
C ILE A 337 25.07 -72.14 112.67
N GLU A 338 26.25 -72.32 112.10
CA GLU A 338 27.11 -73.47 112.42
C GLU A 338 27.56 -73.46 113.89
N GLN A 339 27.84 -72.28 114.45
CA GLN A 339 28.15 -72.12 115.88
C GLN A 339 26.95 -72.47 116.78
N LEU A 340 25.74 -72.00 116.44
CA LEU A 340 24.54 -72.32 117.21
C LEU A 340 24.20 -73.81 117.17
N TYR A 341 24.31 -74.43 115.98
CA TYR A 341 24.12 -75.86 115.81
C TYR A 341 25.10 -76.65 116.70
N LYS A 342 26.41 -76.35 116.64
CA LYS A 342 27.44 -77.01 117.47
C LYS A 342 27.23 -76.82 118.97
N LYS A 343 26.73 -75.66 119.42
CA LYS A 343 26.60 -75.34 120.85
C LYS A 343 25.41 -76.04 121.51
N TYR A 344 24.26 -76.11 120.85
CA TYR A 344 23.01 -76.56 121.47
C TYR A 344 22.53 -77.93 120.98
N ILE A 345 23.13 -78.48 119.92
CA ILE A 345 22.86 -79.81 119.39
C ILE A 345 24.16 -80.61 119.43
N ILE A 346 24.25 -81.56 120.36
CA ILE A 346 25.35 -82.53 120.40
C ILE A 346 24.98 -83.66 119.42
N SER A 347 25.21 -83.43 118.13
CA SER A 347 25.12 -84.44 117.07
C SER A 347 26.28 -84.22 116.09
N ASP A 348 27.09 -85.25 115.90
CA ASP A 348 28.36 -85.21 115.15
C ASP A 348 28.12 -85.55 113.66
N ASP A 349 27.20 -84.84 113.00
CA ASP A 349 26.91 -85.01 111.56
C ASP A 349 27.69 -83.98 110.72
N VAL A 350 28.75 -84.46 110.07
CA VAL A 350 29.62 -83.64 109.21
C VAL A 350 28.97 -83.48 107.83
N GLY A 351 28.70 -82.24 107.40
CA GLY A 351 28.31 -81.90 106.02
C GLY A 351 26.86 -81.42 105.79
N LEU A 352 26.11 -81.10 106.85
CA LEU A 352 24.73 -80.61 106.73
C LEU A 352 24.63 -79.24 106.05
N SER A 353 23.57 -79.02 105.25
CA SER A 353 23.30 -77.71 104.63
C SER A 353 22.94 -76.66 105.70
N THR A 354 23.22 -75.37 105.46
CA THR A 354 22.85 -74.28 106.40
C THR A 354 21.35 -74.29 106.74
N HIS A 355 20.50 -74.65 105.78
CA HIS A 355 19.07 -74.83 106.01
C HIS A 355 18.77 -76.01 106.94
N SER A 356 19.42 -77.16 106.72
CA SER A 356 19.28 -78.34 107.58
C SER A 356 19.78 -78.08 109.01
N MET A 357 20.87 -77.32 109.17
CA MET A 357 21.37 -76.88 110.47
C MET A 357 20.36 -75.99 111.20
N LEU A 358 19.77 -75.00 110.51
CA LEU A 358 18.72 -74.14 111.05
C LEU A 358 17.49 -74.94 111.50
N GLN A 359 17.01 -75.84 110.66
CA GLN A 359 15.81 -76.64 110.93
C GLN A 359 15.99 -77.54 112.17
N ALA A 360 17.19 -78.06 112.36
CA ALA A 360 17.54 -78.83 113.55
C ALA A 360 17.58 -77.95 114.82
N VAL A 361 18.18 -76.75 114.74
CA VAL A 361 18.17 -75.76 115.85
C VAL A 361 16.74 -75.39 116.22
N GLU A 362 15.88 -75.13 115.24
CA GLU A 362 14.47 -74.84 115.44
C GLU A 362 13.73 -75.98 116.15
N SER A 363 13.92 -77.22 115.69
CA SER A 363 13.33 -78.41 116.31
C SER A 363 13.79 -78.59 117.76
N LYS A 364 15.06 -78.25 118.07
CA LYS A 364 15.58 -78.32 119.44
C LYS A 364 14.96 -77.25 120.34
N ILE A 365 14.82 -76.02 119.85
CA ILE A 365 14.16 -74.93 120.57
C ILE A 365 12.71 -75.31 120.87
N GLN A 366 11.98 -75.83 119.88
CA GLN A 366 10.60 -76.30 120.06
C GLN A 366 10.50 -77.40 121.12
N ASN A 367 11.41 -78.39 121.11
CA ASN A 367 11.46 -79.44 122.12
C ASN A 367 11.76 -78.90 123.53
N LEU A 368 12.68 -77.94 123.66
CA LEU A 368 13.00 -77.31 124.95
C LEU A 368 11.80 -76.52 125.51
N PHE A 369 11.07 -75.79 124.65
CA PHE A 369 9.84 -75.11 125.06
C PHE A 369 8.77 -76.10 125.54
N HIS A 370 8.61 -77.24 124.85
CA HIS A 370 7.66 -78.27 125.27
C HIS A 370 7.98 -78.87 126.65
N ILE A 371 9.28 -79.09 126.94
CA ILE A 371 9.72 -79.58 128.27
C ILE A 371 9.44 -78.53 129.36
N ILE A 372 9.65 -77.25 129.06
CA ILE A 372 9.40 -76.16 130.02
C ILE A 372 7.90 -76.01 130.31
N GLU A 373 7.03 -76.18 129.32
CA GLU A 373 5.56 -76.06 129.50
C GLU A 373 4.92 -77.21 130.29
N GLN A 374 5.58 -78.37 130.40
CA GLN A 374 5.02 -79.56 131.09
C GLN A 374 5.42 -79.70 132.57
N MET A 375 6.30 -78.84 133.10
CA MET A 375 6.73 -78.95 134.51
C MET A 375 5.76 -78.26 135.48
N ASN A 376 5.15 -79.05 136.37
CA ASN A 376 4.36 -78.57 137.50
C ASN A 376 5.26 -78.21 138.70
N SER A 377 4.78 -77.24 139.49
CA SER A 377 5.46 -76.44 140.53
C SER A 377 6.11 -77.17 141.71
N THR A 378 6.12 -78.51 141.74
CA THR A 378 6.72 -79.30 142.83
C THR A 378 8.22 -79.53 142.60
N ASP A 379 8.65 -79.61 141.33
CA ASP A 379 10.05 -79.91 140.97
C ASP A 379 10.86 -78.63 140.63
N ILE A 380 10.17 -77.51 140.41
CA ILE A 380 10.78 -76.18 140.22
C ILE A 380 11.52 -75.74 141.49
N VAL A 381 11.05 -76.15 142.66
CA VAL A 381 11.70 -75.86 143.94
C VAL A 381 12.98 -76.69 144.13
N GLU A 382 13.08 -77.88 143.51
CA GLU A 382 14.31 -78.68 143.53
C GLU A 382 15.31 -78.23 142.44
N ALA A 383 14.85 -77.77 141.28
CA ALA A 383 15.72 -77.21 140.24
C ALA A 383 16.29 -75.82 140.60
N GLU A 384 15.63 -75.08 141.49
CA GLU A 384 16.14 -73.78 141.96
C GLU A 384 17.40 -73.93 142.84
N LYS A 385 17.52 -75.04 143.60
CA LYS A 385 18.70 -75.31 144.45
C LYS A 385 19.97 -75.71 143.69
N VAL A 386 19.88 -76.06 142.41
CA VAL A 386 21.06 -76.35 141.56
C VAL A 386 21.43 -75.17 140.67
N LYS A 387 20.49 -74.27 140.35
CA LYS A 387 20.75 -73.17 139.39
C LYS A 387 21.42 -71.94 139.99
N VAL A 388 21.31 -71.70 141.31
CA VAL A 388 21.97 -70.55 141.95
C VAL A 388 23.50 -70.70 142.00
N SER A 389 24.07 -71.88 141.71
CA SER A 389 25.54 -72.08 141.67
C SER A 389 26.13 -72.31 140.27
N SER A 390 25.36 -72.11 139.19
CA SER A 390 25.91 -72.09 137.82
C SER A 390 25.46 -70.85 137.04
N VAL A 391 25.01 -69.82 137.75
CA VAL A 391 24.91 -68.45 137.25
C VAL A 391 25.99 -67.61 137.95
N GLU A 392 27.22 -67.80 137.48
CA GLU A 392 28.20 -66.72 137.28
C GLU A 392 28.79 -66.88 135.88
#